data_AF-A0A7C6WIL4-F1
#
_entry.id   AF-A0A7C6WIL4-F1
#
_cell.length_a   1.000
_cell.length_b   1.000
_cell.length_c   1.000
_cell.angle_alpha   90.00
_cell.angle_beta   90.00
_cell.angle_gamma   90.00
#
_symmetry.space_group_name_H-M   'P 1'
#
loop_
_entity.id
_entity.type
_entity.pdbx_description
1 polymer ?
#
loop_
_entity_poly.entity_id
_entity_poly.type
_entity_poly.pdbx_seq_one_letter_code
_entity_poly.pdbx_strand_id
1 'polypeptide(L)'
;MASIAYICQHEMIEFHRLRGHREIVFLRLSTKKFSKFDVNDYLFFLTKTGNRPQRGVVGFGKLYKYEQLSPRSMWNKYREMTGYANAQEMNDALDFMKKADSPIQKVGGLYLKNVLYFEFPLYLSEFGFNLEPNLESFTYIDQEQDVTSQLLSSIKNVGLDLWSQTQSQPISSGYIETELKRHVLAWAVEKYNFLQSPRNATLDNRLKRLNLDLEKIPLTSQAYTHSVDQKMHCYIPLLRKNQTAISEAIGVACTLSRVGEKHPLLEDSSLKVYLYGMGGLKESLNEQLKLFNILYIDVNEVNE
;
A
#
# COMPACT_ATOMS: atom_id res chain seq x y z
N MET A 1 5.90 8.07 -0.29
CA MET A 1 5.26 6.79 0.05
C MET A 1 5.84 6.51 1.37
N ALA A 2 5.03 6.56 2.40
CA ALA A 2 5.57 6.44 3.73
C ALA A 2 5.05 5.15 4.33
N SER A 3 5.82 4.08 4.21
CA SER A 3 5.51 2.89 5.00
C SER A 3 5.78 3.20 6.46
N ILE A 4 4.86 2.77 7.31
CA ILE A 4 4.99 2.97 8.75
C ILE A 4 5.18 1.64 9.46
N ALA A 5 6.10 1.59 10.42
CA ALA A 5 6.12 0.55 11.44
C ALA A 5 5.32 1.05 12.64
N TYR A 6 4.22 0.37 12.95
CA TYR A 6 3.28 0.75 14.00
C TYR A 6 3.42 -0.19 15.19
N ILE A 7 3.52 0.37 16.39
CA ILE A 7 3.67 -0.41 17.62
C ILE A 7 2.32 -1.01 18.01
N CYS A 8 2.27 -2.33 18.03
CA CYS A 8 1.07 -3.10 18.32
C CYS A 8 1.23 -3.90 19.61
N GLN A 9 0.15 -4.02 20.38
CA GLN A 9 0.05 -5.02 21.43
C GLN A 9 0.08 -6.41 20.81
N HIS A 10 0.88 -7.32 21.39
CA HIS A 10 1.10 -8.64 20.83
C HIS A 10 -0.19 -9.45 20.80
N GLU A 11 -0.94 -9.38 21.91
CA GLU A 11 -2.20 -10.09 22.14
C GLU A 11 -3.26 -9.72 21.10
N MET A 12 -3.33 -8.44 20.74
CA MET A 12 -4.26 -7.95 19.72
C MET A 12 -3.90 -8.48 18.33
N ILE A 13 -2.61 -8.50 17.98
CA ILE A 13 -2.17 -9.09 16.71
C ILE A 13 -2.46 -10.60 16.66
N GLU A 14 -2.19 -11.31 17.75
CA GLU A 14 -2.49 -12.75 17.88
C GLU A 14 -3.99 -13.04 17.79
N PHE A 15 -4.84 -12.20 18.40
CA PHE A 15 -6.30 -12.29 18.29
C PHE A 15 -6.75 -12.29 16.83
N HIS A 16 -6.19 -11.39 16.01
CA HIS A 16 -6.52 -11.32 14.59
C HIS A 16 -5.91 -12.47 13.79
N ARG A 17 -4.66 -12.86 14.10
CA ARG A 17 -3.95 -13.97 13.44
C ARG A 17 -4.70 -15.28 13.62
N LEU A 18 -5.07 -15.62 14.86
CA LEU A 18 -5.77 -16.86 15.21
C LEU A 18 -7.18 -16.94 14.60
N ARG A 19 -7.83 -15.80 14.37
CA ARG A 19 -9.12 -15.73 13.67
C ARG A 19 -8.99 -15.59 12.15
N GLY A 20 -7.78 -15.46 11.63
CA GLY A 20 -7.53 -15.29 10.20
C GLY A 20 -8.07 -13.97 9.62
N HIS A 21 -8.15 -12.90 10.42
CA HIS A 21 -8.66 -11.61 9.94
C HIS A 21 -7.73 -11.00 8.88
N ARG A 22 -8.27 -10.73 7.68
CA ARG A 22 -7.57 -10.03 6.59
C ARG A 22 -7.85 -8.52 6.54
N GLU A 23 -8.71 -8.07 7.43
CA GLU A 23 -9.06 -6.68 7.63
C GLU A 23 -8.96 -6.36 9.11
N ILE A 24 -8.36 -5.21 9.45
CA ILE A 24 -8.15 -4.78 10.83
C ILE A 24 -8.45 -3.30 10.95
N VAL A 25 -8.98 -2.88 12.10
CA VAL A 25 -9.13 -1.49 12.48
C VAL A 25 -8.24 -1.19 13.68
N PHE A 26 -7.14 -0.49 13.44
CA PHE A 26 -6.33 0.05 14.52
C PHE A 26 -6.98 1.29 15.11
N LEU A 27 -7.40 1.18 16.37
CA LEU A 27 -7.93 2.30 17.14
C LEU A 27 -6.80 3.21 17.59
N ARG A 28 -7.02 4.52 17.47
CA ARG A 28 -6.12 5.58 17.91
C ARG A 28 -6.90 6.63 18.67
N LEU A 29 -6.33 7.10 19.78
CA LEU A 29 -6.86 8.26 20.49
C LEU A 29 -6.67 9.55 19.71
N SER A 30 -5.57 9.64 18.95
CA SER A 30 -5.36 10.75 18.03
C SER A 30 -6.26 10.62 16.81
N THR A 31 -6.99 11.68 16.53
CA THR A 31 -7.76 11.84 15.29
C THR A 31 -6.92 12.41 14.15
N LYS A 32 -5.69 12.87 14.43
CA LYS A 32 -4.81 13.43 13.40
C LYS A 32 -4.35 12.32 12.44
N LYS A 33 -4.51 12.59 11.15
CA LYS A 33 -3.95 11.75 10.09
C LYS A 33 -2.43 11.81 10.16
N PHE A 34 -1.79 10.72 9.77
CA PHE A 34 -0.34 10.69 9.58
C PHE A 34 0.04 11.56 8.39
N SER A 35 1.24 12.14 8.45
CA SER A 35 1.79 12.93 7.36
C SER A 35 2.35 11.97 6.30
N LYS A 36 2.00 12.14 5.03
CA LYS A 36 2.51 11.30 3.92
C LYS A 36 2.18 9.80 3.99
N PHE A 37 1.19 9.39 4.79
CA PHE A 37 0.69 8.01 4.81
C PHE A 37 -0.74 7.99 4.25
N ASP A 38 -0.90 7.50 3.04
CA ASP A 38 -2.13 7.55 2.26
C ASP A 38 -2.67 6.15 1.93
N VAL A 39 -3.86 6.12 1.31
CA VAL A 39 -4.50 4.86 0.91
C VAL A 39 -3.56 4.05 0.03
N ASN A 40 -3.48 2.75 0.31
CA ASN A 40 -2.58 1.73 -0.22
C ASN A 40 -1.14 1.74 0.30
N ASP A 41 -0.75 2.67 1.16
CA ASP A 41 0.55 2.59 1.84
C ASP A 41 0.57 1.44 2.88
N TYR A 42 1.78 0.97 3.19
CA TYR A 42 2.00 -0.18 4.08
C TYR A 42 2.08 0.22 5.56
N LEU A 43 1.34 -0.51 6.40
CA LEU A 43 1.47 -0.47 7.85
C LEU A 43 2.00 -1.82 8.32
N PHE A 44 3.24 -1.81 8.80
CA PHE A 44 3.92 -2.97 9.38
C PHE A 44 3.63 -3.08 10.87
N PHE A 45 3.30 -4.27 11.35
CA PHE A 45 2.96 -4.52 12.76
C PHE A 45 4.23 -4.79 13.55
N LEU A 46 4.58 -3.88 14.45
CA LEU A 46 5.78 -3.97 15.27
C LEU A 46 5.40 -4.37 16.70
N THR A 47 5.79 -5.55 17.14
CA THR A 47 5.44 -6.06 18.48
C THR A 47 6.62 -6.75 19.16
N LYS A 48 6.54 -6.93 20.48
CA LYS A 48 7.57 -7.66 21.23
C LYS A 48 7.36 -9.14 21.00
N THR A 49 8.38 -9.82 20.49
CA THR A 49 8.33 -11.26 20.19
C THR A 49 9.31 -12.01 21.08
N GLY A 50 8.77 -12.89 21.93
CA GLY A 50 9.54 -13.70 22.87
C GLY A 50 10.46 -12.88 23.79
N ASN A 51 11.65 -13.40 24.03
CA ASN A 51 12.63 -12.83 24.97
C ASN A 51 13.61 -11.84 24.32
N ARG A 52 13.50 -11.56 23.02
CA ARG A 52 14.40 -10.58 22.40
C ARG A 52 14.09 -9.17 22.93
N PRO A 53 15.11 -8.35 23.18
CA PRO A 53 14.91 -6.98 23.65
C PRO A 53 14.27 -6.09 22.59
N GLN A 54 14.48 -6.42 21.31
CA GLN A 54 13.96 -5.66 20.17
C GLN A 54 12.57 -6.16 19.76
N ARG A 55 11.74 -5.23 19.29
CA ARG A 55 10.45 -5.54 18.66
C ARG A 55 10.67 -6.05 17.24
N GLY A 56 9.95 -7.10 16.87
CA GLY A 56 9.93 -7.67 15.54
C GLY A 56 8.71 -7.21 14.74
N VAL A 57 8.87 -7.13 13.43
CA VAL A 57 7.80 -6.98 12.46
C VAL A 57 7.16 -8.35 12.23
N VAL A 58 5.88 -8.48 12.58
CA VAL A 58 5.16 -9.78 12.56
C VAL A 58 4.15 -9.90 11.43
N GLY A 59 3.97 -8.83 10.65
CA GLY A 59 3.01 -8.78 9.56
C GLY A 59 2.84 -7.37 9.03
N PHE A 60 1.94 -7.21 8.06
CA PHE A 60 1.57 -5.91 7.52
C PHE A 60 0.14 -5.89 7.00
N GLY A 61 -0.37 -4.68 6.73
CA GLY A 61 -1.58 -4.47 5.95
C GLY A 61 -1.49 -3.17 5.15
N LYS A 62 -2.33 -3.03 4.13
CA LYS A 62 -2.43 -1.80 3.33
C LYS A 62 -3.53 -0.92 3.88
N LEU A 63 -3.25 0.37 4.05
CA LEU A 63 -4.26 1.32 4.49
C LEU A 63 -5.38 1.43 3.45
N TYR A 64 -6.61 1.11 3.83
CA TYR A 64 -7.76 1.31 2.95
C TYR A 64 -8.40 2.67 3.16
N LYS A 65 -8.57 3.09 4.42
CA LYS A 65 -9.09 4.42 4.74
C LYS A 65 -8.80 4.81 6.18
N TYR A 66 -8.83 6.12 6.41
CA TYR A 66 -8.97 6.72 7.73
C TYR A 66 -10.43 6.97 8.05
N GLU A 67 -10.85 6.64 9.27
CA GLU A 67 -12.17 6.98 9.76
C GLU A 67 -12.10 7.58 11.16
N GLN A 68 -13.05 8.44 11.49
CA GLN A 68 -13.20 9.01 12.84
C GLN A 68 -14.64 8.83 13.27
N LEU A 69 -14.86 7.99 14.27
CA LEU A 69 -16.19 7.63 14.78
C LEU A 69 -16.22 7.71 16.29
N SER A 70 -17.42 7.73 16.89
CA SER A 70 -17.55 7.43 18.33
C SER A 70 -17.22 5.97 18.60
N PRO A 71 -16.79 5.60 19.82
CA PRO A 71 -16.53 4.20 20.18
C PRO A 71 -17.69 3.26 19.81
N ARG A 72 -18.92 3.66 20.17
CA ARG A 72 -20.14 2.89 19.83
C ARG A 72 -20.31 2.67 18.33
N SER A 73 -20.15 3.72 17.52
CA SER A 73 -20.27 3.61 16.05
C SER A 73 -19.15 2.77 15.45
N MET A 74 -17.94 2.85 16.01
CA MET A 74 -16.80 2.03 15.60
C MET A 74 -17.09 0.54 15.84
N TRP A 75 -17.57 0.19 17.04
CA TRP A 75 -17.96 -1.19 17.35
C TRP A 75 -19.10 -1.69 16.47
N ASN A 76 -20.17 -0.91 16.32
CA ASN A 76 -21.33 -1.31 15.51
C ASN A 76 -20.94 -1.62 14.06
N LYS A 77 -19.96 -0.89 13.53
CA LYS A 77 -19.51 -1.02 12.14
C LYS A 77 -18.48 -2.14 11.95
N TYR A 78 -17.51 -2.27 12.85
CA TYR A 78 -16.33 -3.11 12.64
C TYR A 78 -16.27 -4.34 13.55
N ARG A 79 -16.98 -4.33 14.69
CA ARG A 79 -17.04 -5.45 15.66
C ARG A 79 -15.63 -5.99 15.96
N GLU A 80 -15.44 -7.30 15.86
CA GLU A 80 -14.18 -8.00 16.15
C GLU A 80 -13.00 -7.55 15.26
N MET A 81 -13.24 -6.82 14.16
CA MET A 81 -12.15 -6.23 13.37
C MET A 81 -11.40 -5.12 14.13
N THR A 82 -11.92 -4.65 15.28
CA THR A 82 -11.18 -3.73 16.17
C THR A 82 -10.16 -4.43 17.08
N GLY A 83 -10.13 -5.78 17.08
CA GLY A 83 -9.20 -6.58 17.88
C GLY A 83 -9.72 -6.97 19.27
N TYR A 84 -11.00 -6.73 19.54
CA TYR A 84 -11.66 -7.04 20.82
C TYR A 84 -12.83 -8.00 20.61
N ALA A 85 -13.10 -8.87 21.60
CA ALA A 85 -14.16 -9.86 21.48
C ALA A 85 -15.57 -9.24 21.61
N ASN A 86 -15.69 -8.15 22.36
CA ASN A 86 -16.96 -7.46 22.59
C ASN A 86 -16.77 -5.94 22.77
N ALA A 87 -17.90 -5.21 22.76
CA ALA A 87 -17.91 -3.75 22.89
C ALA A 87 -17.36 -3.26 24.22
N GLN A 88 -17.53 -4.04 25.29
CA GLN A 88 -17.09 -3.66 26.63
C GLN A 88 -15.55 -3.67 26.70
N GLU A 89 -14.91 -4.76 26.29
CA GLU A 89 -13.45 -4.87 26.21
C GLU A 89 -12.82 -3.73 25.39
N MET A 90 -13.45 -3.38 24.26
CA MET A 90 -12.99 -2.27 23.43
C MET A 90 -13.06 -0.93 24.17
N ASN A 91 -14.15 -0.66 24.90
CA ASN A 91 -14.29 0.57 25.67
C ASN A 91 -13.32 0.61 26.86
N ASP A 92 -13.15 -0.51 27.58
CA ASP A 92 -12.22 -0.62 28.70
C ASP A 92 -10.77 -0.34 28.24
N ALA A 93 -10.38 -0.85 27.07
CA ALA A 93 -9.08 -0.56 26.48
C ALA A 93 -8.92 0.90 26.05
N LEU A 94 -9.98 1.52 25.51
CA LEU A 94 -9.99 2.94 25.16
C LEU A 94 -9.83 3.84 26.40
N ASP A 95 -10.52 3.51 27.48
CA ASP A 95 -10.43 4.24 28.75
C ASP A 95 -9.04 4.08 29.39
N PHE A 96 -8.47 2.86 29.36
CA PHE A 96 -7.10 2.60 29.80
C PHE A 96 -6.06 3.45 29.05
N MET A 97 -6.21 3.58 27.72
CA MET A 97 -5.28 4.36 26.90
C MET A 97 -5.34 5.87 27.18
N LYS A 98 -6.52 6.42 27.53
CA LYS A 98 -6.71 7.87 27.67
C LYS A 98 -6.19 8.45 28.99
N LYS A 99 -6.13 7.65 30.05
CA LYS A 99 -5.73 8.11 31.40
C LYS A 99 -6.45 9.40 31.86
N ALA A 100 -7.73 9.59 31.52
CA ALA A 100 -8.49 10.79 31.92
C ALA A 100 -9.98 10.50 32.16
N ASP A 101 -10.60 11.25 33.08
CA ASP A 101 -11.97 11.04 33.60
C ASP A 101 -13.12 11.37 32.63
N SER A 102 -12.84 11.85 31.42
CA SER A 102 -13.90 12.19 30.46
C SER A 102 -14.11 11.09 29.43
N PRO A 103 -15.35 10.82 28.98
CA PRO A 103 -15.60 9.82 27.95
C PRO A 103 -15.00 10.23 26.60
N ILE A 104 -14.53 9.26 25.82
CA ILE A 104 -14.02 9.50 24.47
C ILE A 104 -15.18 9.71 23.50
N GLN A 105 -15.29 10.92 22.94
CA GLN A 105 -16.33 11.24 21.95
C GLN A 105 -16.00 10.74 20.55
N LYS A 106 -14.70 10.74 20.17
CA LYS A 106 -14.23 10.31 18.86
C LYS A 106 -12.90 9.56 18.97
N VAL A 107 -12.79 8.47 18.23
CA VAL A 107 -11.58 7.68 18.05
C VAL A 107 -11.19 7.68 16.58
N GLY A 108 -9.89 7.77 16.30
CA GLY A 108 -9.35 7.51 14.97
C GLY A 108 -9.30 6.01 14.71
N GLY A 109 -9.63 5.60 13.49
CA GLY A 109 -9.51 4.23 13.02
C GLY A 109 -8.66 4.18 11.76
N LEU A 110 -7.59 3.39 11.78
CA LEU A 110 -6.88 2.98 10.57
C LEU A 110 -7.47 1.66 10.11
N TYR A 111 -8.26 1.68 9.05
CA TYR A 111 -8.81 0.45 8.50
C TYR A 111 -7.88 -0.07 7.43
N LEU A 112 -7.32 -1.25 7.69
CA LEU A 112 -6.37 -1.95 6.84
C LEU A 112 -7.06 -3.11 6.11
N LYS A 113 -6.59 -3.38 4.90
CA LYS A 113 -6.96 -4.55 4.10
C LYS A 113 -5.72 -5.32 3.68
N ASN A 114 -5.95 -6.52 3.17
CA ASN A 114 -4.89 -7.45 2.74
C ASN A 114 -3.88 -7.70 3.86
N VAL A 115 -4.39 -7.85 5.08
CA VAL A 115 -3.56 -8.12 6.24
C VAL A 115 -2.93 -9.50 6.11
N LEU A 116 -1.63 -9.54 6.40
CA LEU A 116 -0.76 -10.70 6.29
C LEU A 116 0.11 -10.84 7.53
N TYR A 117 0.35 -12.09 7.93
CA TYR A 117 1.21 -12.43 9.06
C TYR A 117 2.41 -13.25 8.58
N PHE A 118 3.55 -13.01 9.20
CA PHE A 118 4.79 -13.70 8.89
C PHE A 118 4.93 -14.94 9.76
N GLU A 119 5.55 -15.97 9.22
CA GLU A 119 5.86 -17.19 9.99
C GLU A 119 6.86 -16.90 11.11
N PHE A 120 7.86 -16.06 10.82
CA PHE A 120 8.84 -15.57 11.79
C PHE A 120 8.90 -14.04 11.81
N PRO A 121 9.14 -13.41 12.98
CA PRO A 121 9.33 -11.98 13.04
C PRO A 121 10.60 -11.53 12.31
N LEU A 122 10.50 -10.45 11.54
CA LEU A 122 11.62 -9.75 10.90
C LEU A 122 12.08 -8.58 11.76
N TYR A 123 13.38 -8.33 11.90
CA TYR A 123 13.87 -7.24 12.74
C TYR A 123 14.38 -6.08 11.89
N LEU A 124 13.90 -4.86 12.16
CA LEU A 124 14.30 -3.67 11.40
C LEU A 124 15.81 -3.39 11.43
N SER A 125 16.50 -3.84 12.48
CA SER A 125 17.96 -3.74 12.61
C SER A 125 18.72 -4.59 11.58
N GLU A 126 18.12 -5.68 11.09
CA GLU A 126 18.69 -6.54 10.03
C GLU A 126 18.76 -5.78 8.69
N PHE A 127 17.97 -4.72 8.55
CA PHE A 127 17.94 -3.83 7.38
C PHE A 127 18.64 -2.49 7.65
N GLY A 128 19.45 -2.40 8.71
CA GLY A 128 20.15 -1.17 9.08
C GLY A 128 19.26 -0.08 9.68
N PHE A 129 18.00 -0.37 10.00
CA PHE A 129 17.07 0.58 10.62
C PHE A 129 16.99 0.37 12.13
N ASN A 130 17.57 1.30 12.88
CA ASN A 130 17.53 1.27 14.34
C ASN A 130 16.29 2.01 14.86
N LEU A 131 15.45 1.30 15.60
CA LEU A 131 14.30 1.88 16.27
C LEU A 131 14.74 2.75 17.43
N GLU A 132 14.20 3.96 17.53
CA GLU A 132 14.38 4.78 18.72
C GLU A 132 13.74 4.10 19.95
N PRO A 133 14.41 4.11 21.11
CA PRO A 133 13.92 3.43 22.30
C PRO A 133 12.60 4.01 22.84
N ASN A 134 12.30 5.28 22.56
CA ASN A 134 11.15 6.02 23.10
C ASN A 134 10.05 6.32 22.07
N LEU A 135 9.81 5.42 21.11
CA LEU A 135 8.76 5.59 20.09
C LEU A 135 7.37 5.68 20.72
N GLU A 136 6.62 6.75 20.42
CA GLU A 136 5.28 6.99 20.94
C GLU A 136 4.26 5.96 20.45
N SER A 137 4.22 5.67 19.14
CA SER A 137 3.27 4.72 18.56
C SER A 137 3.66 4.19 17.18
N PHE A 138 4.50 4.90 16.43
CA PHE A 138 4.86 4.54 15.06
C PHE A 138 6.15 5.23 14.62
N THR A 139 6.76 4.75 13.53
CA THR A 139 7.83 5.44 12.80
C THR A 139 7.68 5.25 11.29
N TYR A 140 8.18 6.20 10.50
CA TYR A 140 8.30 6.03 9.05
C TYR A 140 9.60 5.31 8.74
N ILE A 141 9.52 4.19 8.03
CA ILE A 141 10.68 3.33 7.74
C ILE A 141 11.32 3.64 6.38
N ASP A 142 10.57 4.26 5.49
CA ASP A 142 10.95 4.59 4.12
C ASP A 142 11.37 6.07 4.00
N GLN A 143 12.52 6.42 4.60
CA GLN A 143 13.05 7.80 4.57
C GLN A 143 14.23 7.92 3.59
N GLU A 144 15.42 7.52 4.02
CA GLU A 144 16.64 7.57 3.20
C GLU A 144 16.92 6.24 2.49
N GLN A 145 16.34 5.15 3.00
CA GLN A 145 16.53 3.79 2.53
C GLN A 145 15.18 3.16 2.18
N ASP A 146 15.17 2.29 1.17
CA ASP A 146 14.00 1.51 0.80
C ASP A 146 13.92 0.25 1.68
N VAL A 147 13.48 0.45 2.93
CA VAL A 147 13.36 -0.62 3.93
C VAL A 147 12.18 -1.52 3.60
N THR A 148 11.11 -0.97 3.03
CA THR A 148 9.92 -1.75 2.67
C THR A 148 10.18 -2.77 1.56
N SER A 149 10.94 -2.44 0.52
CA SER A 149 11.36 -3.45 -0.46
C SER A 149 12.16 -4.59 0.19
N GLN A 150 13.01 -4.27 1.15
CA GLN A 150 13.82 -5.25 1.87
C GLN A 150 12.98 -6.15 2.79
N LEU A 151 12.00 -5.58 3.48
CA LEU A 151 11.02 -6.34 4.26
C LEU A 151 10.21 -7.26 3.35
N LEU A 152 9.61 -6.73 2.28
CA LEU A 152 8.78 -7.49 1.37
C LEU A 152 9.56 -8.60 0.65
N SER A 153 10.83 -8.39 0.31
CA SER A 153 11.68 -9.43 -0.27
C SER A 153 12.05 -10.52 0.75
N SER A 154 12.29 -10.14 2.00
CA SER A 154 12.63 -11.08 3.09
C SER A 154 11.47 -12.01 3.46
N ILE A 155 10.22 -11.59 3.23
CA ILE A 155 9.03 -12.45 3.41
C ILE A 155 9.14 -13.72 2.55
N LYS A 156 9.78 -13.65 1.36
CA LYS A 156 9.97 -14.85 0.53
C LYS A 156 10.79 -15.94 1.22
N ASN A 157 11.74 -15.53 2.08
CA ASN A 157 12.61 -16.45 2.80
C ASN A 157 11.97 -16.93 4.11
N VAL A 158 11.27 -16.04 4.80
CA VAL A 158 10.65 -16.32 6.10
C VAL A 158 9.36 -17.12 5.98
N GLY A 159 8.61 -16.92 4.90
CA GLY A 159 7.30 -17.53 4.72
C GLY A 159 6.16 -16.72 5.34
N LEU A 160 4.95 -17.06 4.92
CA LEU A 160 3.71 -16.52 5.47
C LEU A 160 3.15 -17.51 6.49
N ASP A 161 2.53 -16.99 7.56
CA ASP A 161 1.88 -17.83 8.56
C ASP A 161 0.79 -18.74 7.94
N LEU A 162 0.64 -19.95 8.47
CA LEU A 162 -0.33 -20.95 8.00
C LEU A 162 -1.76 -20.38 7.87
N TRP A 163 -2.23 -19.55 8.81
CA TRP A 163 -3.56 -18.98 8.73
C TRP A 163 -3.73 -17.96 7.59
N SER A 164 -2.62 -17.37 7.13
CA SER A 164 -2.60 -16.54 5.93
C SER A 164 -2.66 -17.39 4.64
N GLN A 165 -2.29 -18.67 4.71
CA GLN A 165 -2.25 -19.60 3.57
C GLN A 165 -3.53 -20.44 3.42
N THR A 166 -4.16 -20.88 4.51
CA THR A 166 -5.26 -21.87 4.51
C THR A 166 -6.66 -21.30 4.18
N GLN A 167 -6.75 -20.04 3.75
CA GLN A 167 -8.05 -19.38 3.51
C GLN A 167 -8.53 -19.52 2.06
N SER A 168 -9.83 -19.29 1.84
CA SER A 168 -10.57 -19.45 0.58
C SER A 168 -10.02 -18.66 -0.63
N GLN A 169 -9.06 -17.76 -0.41
CA GLN A 169 -8.25 -17.07 -1.40
C GLN A 169 -6.79 -17.15 -0.94
N PRO A 170 -6.07 -18.26 -1.22
CA PRO A 170 -4.70 -18.42 -0.78
C PRO A 170 -3.86 -17.28 -1.36
N ILE A 171 -3.21 -16.54 -0.48
CA ILE A 171 -2.28 -15.49 -0.88
C ILE A 171 -1.04 -16.22 -1.36
N SER A 172 -0.98 -16.46 -2.67
CA SER A 172 0.18 -17.10 -3.27
C SER A 172 1.42 -16.22 -3.07
N SER A 173 2.61 -16.84 -3.15
CA SER A 173 3.89 -16.12 -3.28
C SER A 173 3.86 -15.03 -4.36
N GLY A 174 3.02 -15.21 -5.40
CA GLY A 174 2.77 -14.22 -6.44
C GLY A 174 2.15 -12.90 -5.94
N TYR A 175 1.40 -12.91 -4.83
CA TYR A 175 0.86 -11.68 -4.25
C TYR A 175 1.97 -10.80 -3.65
N ILE A 176 2.84 -11.36 -2.80
CA ILE A 176 3.96 -10.63 -2.21
C ILE A 176 4.88 -10.10 -3.31
N GLU A 177 5.14 -10.89 -4.34
CA GLU A 177 5.90 -10.43 -5.49
C GLU A 177 5.22 -9.26 -6.22
N THR A 178 3.90 -9.32 -6.40
CA THR A 178 3.15 -8.22 -7.01
C THR A 178 3.20 -6.96 -6.15
N GLU A 179 3.08 -7.06 -4.82
CA GLU A 179 3.19 -5.92 -3.91
C GLU A 179 4.60 -5.31 -3.90
N LEU A 180 5.63 -6.15 -3.89
CA LEU A 180 7.02 -5.71 -3.99
C LEU A 180 7.28 -4.95 -5.30
N LYS A 181 6.83 -5.49 -6.42
CA LYS A 181 6.91 -4.83 -7.73
C LYS A 181 6.17 -3.48 -7.73
N ARG A 182 4.96 -3.41 -7.15
CA ARG A 182 4.20 -2.16 -7.01
C ARG A 182 4.93 -1.12 -6.16
N HIS A 183 5.54 -1.55 -5.05
CA HIS A 183 6.30 -0.68 -4.16
C HIS A 183 7.51 -0.08 -4.86
N VAL A 184 8.30 -0.90 -5.57
CA VAL A 184 9.45 -0.43 -6.36
C VAL A 184 9.02 0.61 -7.41
N LEU A 185 7.88 0.40 -8.08
CA LEU A 185 7.34 1.39 -9.01
C LEU A 185 6.91 2.68 -8.30
N ALA A 186 6.23 2.59 -7.16
CA ALA A 186 5.81 3.76 -6.40
C ALA A 186 7.02 4.58 -5.90
N TRP A 187 8.08 3.90 -5.45
CA TRP A 187 9.35 4.53 -5.07
C TRP A 187 10.00 5.27 -6.23
N ALA A 188 10.03 4.63 -7.41
CA ALA A 188 10.52 5.25 -8.63
C ALA A 188 9.64 6.44 -9.07
N VAL A 189 8.34 6.41 -8.83
CA VAL A 189 7.49 7.57 -9.12
C VAL A 189 7.75 8.73 -8.17
N GLU A 190 7.93 8.44 -6.87
CA GLU A 190 8.18 9.45 -5.85
C GLU A 190 9.49 10.19 -6.07
N LYS A 191 10.58 9.42 -6.25
CA LYS A 191 11.95 9.96 -6.31
C LYS A 191 12.12 11.03 -7.39
N TYR A 192 11.37 10.91 -8.47
CA TYR A 192 11.47 11.81 -9.61
C TYR A 192 10.25 12.73 -9.74
N ASN A 193 9.36 12.73 -8.74
CA ASN A 193 8.21 13.62 -8.62
C ASN A 193 7.30 13.65 -9.85
N PHE A 194 7.16 12.49 -10.50
CA PHE A 194 6.67 12.38 -11.88
C PHE A 194 5.17 12.67 -12.05
N LEU A 195 4.36 12.59 -10.98
CA LEU A 195 2.90 12.52 -11.07
C LEU A 195 2.15 13.49 -10.14
N GLN A 196 2.59 14.74 -10.05
CA GLN A 196 1.83 15.83 -9.38
C GLN A 196 0.62 16.33 -10.19
N SER A 197 0.13 15.53 -11.13
CA SER A 197 -1.01 15.91 -11.98
C SER A 197 -2.32 16.00 -11.16
N PRO A 198 -3.12 17.06 -11.36
CA PRO A 198 -4.38 17.25 -10.63
C PRO A 198 -5.35 16.12 -10.96
N ARG A 199 -6.07 15.63 -9.94
CA ARG A 199 -7.02 14.51 -10.05
C ARG A 199 -8.06 14.76 -11.16
N ASN A 200 -8.23 13.81 -12.07
CA ASN A 200 -9.30 13.81 -13.07
C ASN A 200 -10.26 12.63 -12.86
N ALA A 201 -11.35 12.86 -12.13
CA ALA A 201 -12.31 11.83 -11.76
C ALA A 201 -13.00 11.17 -12.97
N THR A 202 -13.25 11.93 -14.04
CA THR A 202 -13.87 11.40 -15.27
C THR A 202 -12.95 10.40 -15.95
N LEU A 203 -11.67 10.74 -16.07
CA LEU A 203 -10.66 9.87 -16.67
C LEU A 203 -10.46 8.60 -15.81
N ASP A 204 -10.35 8.74 -14.49
CA ASP A 204 -10.26 7.61 -13.54
C ASP A 204 -11.43 6.64 -13.70
N ASN A 205 -12.66 7.17 -13.74
CA ASN A 205 -13.87 6.35 -13.84
C ASN A 205 -13.95 5.63 -15.19
N ARG A 206 -13.47 6.25 -16.28
CA ARG A 206 -13.42 5.60 -17.60
C ARG A 206 -12.38 4.49 -17.65
N LEU A 207 -11.18 4.70 -17.11
CA LEU A 207 -10.17 3.64 -17.02
C LEU A 207 -10.70 2.44 -16.21
N LYS A 208 -11.44 2.67 -15.12
CA LYS A 208 -12.04 1.60 -14.32
C LYS A 208 -13.13 0.82 -15.04
N ARG A 209 -13.75 1.36 -16.09
CA ARG A 209 -14.73 0.63 -16.93
C ARG A 209 -14.08 -0.44 -17.81
N LEU A 210 -12.76 -0.43 -17.94
CA LEU A 210 -12.02 -1.45 -18.69
C LEU A 210 -12.14 -2.85 -18.06
N ASN A 211 -12.82 -3.00 -16.92
CA ASN A 211 -12.95 -4.25 -16.14
C ASN A 211 -11.60 -4.92 -15.82
N LEU A 212 -10.54 -4.13 -15.81
CA LEU A 212 -9.23 -4.52 -15.32
C LEU A 212 -9.26 -4.41 -13.79
N ASP A 213 -8.70 -5.40 -13.10
CA ASP A 213 -8.48 -5.33 -11.65
C ASP A 213 -7.33 -4.36 -11.36
N LEU A 214 -7.65 -3.07 -11.41
CA LEU A 214 -6.71 -1.96 -11.31
C LEU A 214 -6.44 -1.60 -9.86
N GLU A 215 -5.19 -1.75 -9.46
CA GLU A 215 -4.71 -1.25 -8.19
C GLU A 215 -3.93 0.04 -8.37
N LYS A 216 -4.30 1.05 -7.60
CA LYS A 216 -3.67 2.35 -7.64
C LYS A 216 -2.24 2.27 -7.12
N ILE A 217 -1.29 2.86 -7.86
CA ILE A 217 0.10 3.00 -7.41
C ILE A 217 0.11 3.99 -6.24
N PRO A 218 0.67 3.63 -5.07
CA PRO A 218 0.85 4.54 -3.95
C PRO A 218 1.43 5.90 -4.36
N LEU A 219 1.04 6.98 -3.67
CA LEU A 219 1.36 8.40 -3.93
C LEU A 219 0.91 9.05 -5.23
N THR A 220 0.51 8.28 -6.21
CA THR A 220 0.00 8.87 -7.45
C THR A 220 -1.49 9.12 -7.27
N SER A 221 -2.03 10.22 -7.79
CA SER A 221 -3.48 10.39 -7.74
C SER A 221 -4.20 9.51 -8.77
N GLN A 222 -3.50 9.07 -9.81
CA GLN A 222 -4.06 8.58 -11.06
C GLN A 222 -3.23 7.50 -11.77
N ALA A 223 -2.09 7.02 -11.25
CA ALA A 223 -1.44 5.88 -11.89
C ALA A 223 -1.97 4.57 -11.30
N TYR A 224 -2.13 3.57 -12.16
CA TYR A 224 -2.68 2.27 -11.80
C TYR A 224 -1.75 1.17 -12.28
N THR A 225 -1.80 0.04 -11.59
CA THR A 225 -1.15 -1.20 -11.97
C THR A 225 -2.18 -2.28 -12.14
N HIS A 226 -1.91 -3.18 -13.07
CA HIS A 226 -2.65 -4.42 -13.26
C HIS A 226 -1.64 -5.54 -13.48
N SER A 227 -1.87 -6.70 -12.89
CA SER A 227 -1.00 -7.87 -13.04
C SER A 227 -1.73 -8.92 -13.87
N VAL A 228 -1.15 -9.32 -15.00
CA VAL A 228 -1.68 -10.35 -15.90
C VAL A 228 -0.54 -11.27 -16.28
N ASP A 229 -0.72 -12.58 -16.14
CA ASP A 229 0.26 -13.60 -16.54
C ASP A 229 1.70 -13.29 -16.05
N GLN A 230 1.83 -12.91 -14.78
CA GLN A 230 3.09 -12.52 -14.11
C GLN A 230 3.74 -11.23 -14.66
N LYS A 231 3.10 -10.56 -15.63
CA LYS A 231 3.52 -9.26 -16.16
C LYS A 231 2.79 -8.14 -15.45
N MET A 232 3.55 -7.10 -15.10
CA MET A 232 2.99 -5.90 -14.51
C MET A 232 2.74 -4.87 -15.61
N HIS A 233 1.51 -4.38 -15.69
CA HIS A 233 1.09 -3.32 -16.58
C HIS A 233 0.89 -2.06 -15.75
N CYS A 234 1.61 -0.99 -16.10
CA CYS A 234 1.53 0.31 -15.45
C CYS A 234 0.80 1.30 -16.35
N TYR A 235 -0.26 1.92 -15.84
CA TYR A 235 -1.10 2.88 -16.56
C TYR A 235 -0.86 4.27 -15.99
N ILE A 236 -0.40 5.18 -16.84
CA ILE A 236 -0.03 6.54 -16.47
C ILE A 236 -0.94 7.53 -17.20
N PRO A 237 -1.57 8.48 -16.47
CA PRO A 237 -2.50 9.43 -17.07
C PRO A 237 -1.76 10.44 -17.95
N LEU A 238 -2.27 10.69 -19.14
CA LEU A 238 -1.87 11.78 -20.01
C LEU A 238 -2.99 12.84 -20.03
N LEU A 239 -2.93 13.79 -19.10
CA LEU A 239 -3.95 14.82 -18.93
C LEU A 239 -3.94 15.90 -20.01
N ARG A 240 -2.75 16.19 -20.55
CA ARG A 240 -2.54 17.20 -21.59
C ARG A 240 -1.87 16.54 -22.78
N LYS A 241 -2.31 16.93 -23.98
CA LYS A 241 -1.80 16.38 -25.26
C LYS A 241 -0.92 17.38 -26.00
N ASN A 242 -0.19 18.20 -25.25
CA ASN A 242 0.82 19.09 -25.82
C ASN A 242 2.19 18.39 -25.81
N GLN A 243 3.13 18.91 -26.59
CA GLN A 243 4.45 18.29 -26.75
C GLN A 243 5.18 18.14 -25.41
N THR A 244 5.08 19.13 -24.53
CA THR A 244 5.73 19.12 -23.21
C THR A 244 5.24 17.98 -22.33
N ALA A 245 3.92 17.83 -22.17
CA ALA A 245 3.35 16.78 -21.33
C ALA A 245 3.62 15.38 -21.88
N ILE A 246 3.75 15.25 -23.20
CA ILE A 246 4.07 13.98 -23.85
C ILE A 246 5.54 13.64 -23.65
N SER A 247 6.46 14.59 -23.82
CA SER A 247 7.88 14.39 -23.51
C SER A 247 8.10 14.03 -22.05
N GLU A 248 7.37 14.68 -21.13
CA GLU A 248 7.37 14.31 -19.70
C GLU A 248 6.88 12.87 -19.52
N ALA A 249 5.72 12.52 -20.07
CA ALA A 249 5.16 11.18 -19.95
C ALA A 249 6.07 10.09 -20.55
N ILE A 250 6.75 10.36 -21.67
CA ILE A 250 7.77 9.49 -22.25
C ILE A 250 8.95 9.33 -21.29
N GLY A 251 9.47 10.44 -20.73
CA GLY A 251 10.56 10.39 -19.75
C GLY A 251 10.22 9.54 -18.52
N VAL A 252 8.99 9.68 -18.01
CA VAL A 252 8.46 8.86 -16.91
C VAL A 252 8.42 7.39 -17.31
N ALA A 253 7.79 7.09 -18.45
CA ALA A 253 7.63 5.72 -18.92
C ALA A 253 8.98 5.03 -19.17
N CYS A 254 9.93 5.70 -19.84
CA CYS A 254 11.28 5.21 -20.03
C CYS A 254 12.02 4.98 -18.71
N THR A 255 11.83 5.86 -17.71
CA THR A 255 12.44 5.68 -16.39
C THR A 255 11.87 4.45 -15.69
N LEU A 256 10.55 4.27 -15.73
CA LEU A 256 9.89 3.10 -15.14
C LEU A 256 10.28 1.81 -15.85
N SER A 257 10.33 1.80 -17.18
CA SER A 257 10.84 0.66 -17.96
C SER A 257 12.27 0.31 -17.55
N ARG A 258 13.14 1.31 -17.39
CA ARG A 258 14.54 1.10 -16.95
C ARG A 258 14.65 0.62 -15.50
N VAL A 259 13.76 1.05 -14.62
CA VAL A 259 13.65 0.49 -13.26
C VAL A 259 13.22 -0.97 -13.35
N GLY A 260 12.30 -1.31 -14.26
CA GLY A 260 11.93 -2.68 -14.57
C GLY A 260 13.11 -3.54 -15.03
N GLU A 261 13.95 -3.03 -15.93
CA GLU A 261 15.12 -3.74 -16.46
C GLU A 261 16.26 -3.92 -15.46
N LYS A 262 16.41 -2.99 -14.51
CA LYS A 262 17.56 -2.97 -13.59
C LYS A 262 17.29 -3.58 -12.22
N HIS A 263 16.03 -3.75 -11.86
CA HIS A 263 15.67 -4.26 -10.56
C HIS A 263 15.59 -5.79 -10.64
N PRO A 264 16.38 -6.56 -9.87
CA PRO A 264 16.43 -8.02 -9.95
C PRO A 264 15.07 -8.72 -9.78
N LEU A 265 14.11 -8.04 -9.15
CA LEU A 265 12.76 -8.53 -8.91
C LEU A 265 11.74 -8.15 -10.00
N LEU A 266 12.14 -7.30 -10.95
CA LEU A 266 11.36 -6.91 -12.12
C LEU A 266 11.94 -7.45 -13.43
N GLU A 267 13.21 -7.91 -13.44
CA GLU A 267 13.94 -8.41 -14.62
C GLU A 267 13.18 -9.49 -15.43
N ASP A 268 12.50 -10.43 -14.78
CA ASP A 268 11.73 -11.50 -15.46
C ASP A 268 10.30 -11.09 -15.86
N SER A 269 9.82 -9.95 -15.36
CA SER A 269 8.47 -9.45 -15.63
C SER A 269 8.55 -8.21 -16.48
N SER A 270 8.35 -8.36 -17.79
CA SER A 270 8.27 -7.25 -18.75
C SER A 270 7.26 -6.20 -18.28
N LEU A 271 7.73 -5.20 -17.53
CA LEU A 271 6.92 -4.08 -17.10
C LEU A 271 6.47 -3.36 -18.37
N LYS A 272 5.18 -3.39 -18.66
CA LYS A 272 4.61 -2.66 -19.78
C LYS A 272 4.03 -1.35 -19.27
N VAL A 273 4.50 -0.24 -19.84
CA VAL A 273 3.99 1.08 -19.50
C VAL A 273 3.03 1.56 -20.58
N TYR A 274 1.85 1.96 -20.15
CA TYR A 274 0.77 2.50 -20.97
C TYR A 274 0.51 3.93 -20.56
N LEU A 275 0.38 4.81 -21.54
CA LEU A 275 -0.22 6.12 -21.33
C LEU A 275 -1.72 6.01 -21.61
N TYR A 276 -2.55 6.70 -20.83
CA TYR A 276 -3.98 6.70 -21.08
C TYR A 276 -4.58 8.11 -20.99
N GLY A 277 -5.56 8.41 -21.83
CA GLY A 277 -6.21 9.72 -21.86
C GLY A 277 -7.55 9.67 -22.60
N MET A 278 -8.22 10.81 -22.73
CA MET A 278 -9.47 10.93 -23.50
C MET A 278 -9.22 11.48 -24.91
N GLY A 279 -9.73 10.80 -25.93
CA GLY A 279 -9.63 11.13 -27.35
C GLY A 279 -8.38 10.54 -28.03
N GLY A 280 -8.32 10.55 -29.35
CA GLY A 280 -7.12 10.16 -30.09
C GLY A 280 -5.91 11.07 -29.82
N LEU A 281 -4.71 10.53 -30.03
CA LEU A 281 -3.48 11.32 -30.14
C LEU A 281 -3.30 11.75 -31.59
N LYS A 282 -2.64 12.90 -31.82
CA LYS A 282 -2.16 13.23 -33.17
C LYS A 282 -1.20 12.14 -33.63
N GLU A 283 -1.25 11.78 -34.91
CA GLU A 283 -0.45 10.70 -35.48
C GLU A 283 1.05 10.89 -35.22
N SER A 284 1.57 12.12 -35.36
CA SER A 284 2.96 12.45 -35.04
C SER A 284 3.36 12.17 -33.58
N LEU A 285 2.43 12.32 -32.65
CA LEU A 285 2.64 12.04 -31.23
C LEU A 285 2.57 10.54 -30.95
N ASN A 286 1.69 9.82 -31.65
CA ASN A 286 1.57 8.37 -31.53
C ASN A 286 2.84 7.67 -32.05
N GLU A 287 3.39 8.13 -33.17
CA GLU A 287 4.68 7.64 -33.70
C GLU A 287 5.82 7.86 -32.72
N GLN A 288 5.85 8.99 -32.01
CA GLN A 288 6.84 9.23 -30.96
C GLN A 288 6.73 8.20 -29.82
N LEU A 289 5.53 7.84 -29.38
CA LEU A 289 5.34 6.84 -28.33
C LEU A 289 5.81 5.44 -28.78
N LYS A 290 5.53 5.07 -30.04
CA LYS A 290 5.96 3.79 -30.62
C LYS A 290 7.48 3.63 -30.63
N LEU A 291 8.24 4.71 -30.88
CA LEU A 291 9.70 4.68 -30.83
C LEU A 291 10.26 4.26 -29.45
N PHE A 292 9.49 4.48 -28.39
CA PHE A 292 9.87 4.12 -27.02
C PHE A 292 9.14 2.87 -26.51
N ASN A 293 8.47 2.10 -27.38
CA ASN A 293 7.61 0.97 -26.99
C ASN A 293 6.52 1.34 -25.96
N ILE A 294 6.05 2.58 -26.00
CA ILE A 294 4.96 3.06 -25.14
C ILE A 294 3.66 2.99 -25.92
N LEU A 295 2.63 2.39 -25.32
CA LEU A 295 1.29 2.31 -25.92
C LEU A 295 0.39 3.40 -25.32
N TYR A 296 -0.43 4.01 -26.17
CA TYR A 296 -1.50 4.91 -25.74
C TYR A 296 -2.85 4.22 -25.77
N ILE A 297 -3.64 4.42 -24.72
CA ILE A 297 -5.01 3.94 -24.60
C ILE A 297 -5.94 5.15 -24.58
N ASP A 298 -6.79 5.27 -25.61
CA ASP A 298 -7.93 6.17 -25.54
C ASP A 298 -9.06 5.50 -24.76
N VAL A 299 -9.34 5.98 -23.55
CA VAL A 299 -10.42 5.41 -22.71
C VAL A 299 -11.82 5.70 -23.26
N ASN A 300 -11.95 6.48 -24.33
CA ASN A 300 -13.23 6.72 -25.01
C ASN A 300 -13.58 5.60 -25.98
N GLU A 301 -12.59 5.05 -26.67
CA GLU A 301 -12.77 4.03 -27.72
C GLU A 301 -13.05 2.64 -27.15
N VAL A 302 -12.82 2.42 -25.85
CA VAL A 302 -12.99 1.09 -25.24
C VAL A 302 -14.44 0.78 -24.81
N ASN A 303 -15.42 1.60 -25.19
CA ASN A 303 -16.85 1.29 -24.99
C ASN A 303 -17.56 0.85 -26.29
N GLU A 304 -16.82 0.58 -27.37
CA GLU A 304 -17.35 -0.02 -28.61
C GLU A 304 -16.92 -1.48 -28.75
#